data_AF-A0A924L042-F1
#
_entry.id   AF-A0A924L042-F1
#
_cell.length_a   1.000
_cell.length_b   1.000
_cell.length_c   1.000
_cell.angle_alpha   90.00
_cell.angle_beta   90.00
_cell.angle_gamma   90.00
#
_symmetry.space_group_name_H-M   'P 1'
#
loop_
_entity.id
_entity.type
_entity.pdbx_description
1 polymer ?
#
loop_
_entity_poly.entity_id
_entity_poly.type
_entity_poly.pdbx_seq_one_letter_code
_entity_poly.pdbx_strand_id
1 'polypeptide(L)' 'MKKLSLIFCIIFIAFHINGIAQFSRNIIQLKDKAGTPFLISNPSQFLAQRAIDRRKRYNINIDESDLPVTPAYIDSIR' A
#
# COMPACT_ATOMS: atom_id res chain seq x y z
N MET A 1 -1.95 26.90 47.77
CA MET A 1 -1.32 25.95 46.82
C MET A 1 -2.25 24.83 46.38
N LYS A 2 -2.97 24.14 47.28
CA LYS A 2 -3.90 23.04 46.93
C LYS A 2 -5.02 23.43 45.94
N LYS A 3 -5.62 24.62 46.10
CA LYS A 3 -6.65 25.14 45.17
C LYS A 3 -6.10 25.44 43.77
N LEU A 4 -4.87 25.94 43.68
CA LEU A 4 -4.19 26.19 42.41
C LEU A 4 -3.82 24.88 41.71
N SER A 5 -3.38 23.89 42.48
CA SER A 5 -3.15 22.52 41.99
C SER A 5 -4.43 21.89 41.45
N LEU A 6 -5.57 22.10 42.13
CA LEU A 6 -6.87 21.58 41.68
C LEU A 6 -7.31 22.21 40.35
N ILE A 7 -7.14 23.53 40.20
CA ILE A 7 -7.44 24.24 38.95
C ILE A 7 -6.55 23.72 37.81
N PHE A 8 -5.27 23.49 38.06
CA PHE A 8 -4.36 22.93 37.06
C PHE A 8 -4.78 21.52 36.62
N CYS A 9 -5.21 20.67 37.56
CA CYS A 9 -5.73 19.34 37.23
C CYS A 9 -7.00 19.41 36.37
N ILE A 10 -7.92 20.33 36.67
CA ILE A 10 -9.17 20.51 35.90
C ILE A 10 -8.86 21.00 34.48
N ILE A 11 -7.92 21.94 34.31
CA ILE A 11 -7.49 22.43 33.00
C ILE A 11 -6.84 21.30 32.19
N PHE A 12 -6.00 20.47 32.82
CA PHE A 12 -5.35 19.35 32.14
C PHE A 12 -6.36 18.32 31.61
N ILE A 13 -7.41 18.02 32.39
CA ILE A 13 -8.49 17.11 31.98
C ILE A 13 -9.36 17.74 30.86
N ALA A 14 -9.58 19.05 30.91
CA ALA A 14 -10.34 19.78 29.89
C ALA A 14 -9.60 19.89 28.54
N PHE A 15 -8.28 19.68 28.51
CA PHE A 15 -7.43 19.76 27.31
C PHE A 15 -7.20 18.41 26.59
N HIS A 16 -8.02 17.39 26.84
CA HIS A 16 -8.01 16.16 26.03
C HIS A 16 -8.64 16.40 24.65
N ILE A 17 -7.85 16.95 23.74
CA ILE A 17 -8.19 17.06 22.32
C ILE A 17 -8.15 15.66 21.70
N ASN A 18 -9.24 15.24 21.07
CA ASN A 18 -9.31 14.01 20.29
C ASN A 18 -8.39 14.14 19.06
N GLY A 19 -7.20 13.55 19.12
CA GLY A 19 -6.35 13.39 17.94
C GLY A 19 -6.88 12.27 17.05
N ILE A 20 -7.59 12.61 15.97
CA ILE A 20 -7.89 11.62 14.92
C ILE A 20 -6.60 11.40 14.13
N ALA A 21 -5.78 10.46 14.57
CA ALA A 21 -4.53 10.08 13.94
C ALA A 21 -4.67 8.90 12.95
N GLN A 22 -5.89 8.44 12.66
CA GLN A 22 -6.15 7.36 11.72
C GLN A 22 -6.50 7.92 10.34
N PHE A 23 -5.57 7.75 9.40
CA PHE A 23 -5.90 7.84 7.97
C PHE A 23 -6.94 6.78 7.63
N SER A 24 -7.96 7.15 6.85
CA SER A 24 -8.85 6.16 6.23
C SER A 24 -8.05 5.34 5.23
N ARG A 25 -7.83 4.05 5.55
CA ARG A 25 -7.20 3.11 4.63
C ARG A 25 -8.28 2.48 3.77
N ASN A 26 -8.42 2.94 2.54
CA ASN A 26 -9.24 2.27 1.53
C ASN A 26 -8.40 1.19 0.86
N ILE A 27 -8.69 -0.08 1.14
CA ILE A 27 -8.03 -1.22 0.50
C ILE A 27 -8.95 -1.73 -0.61
N ILE A 28 -8.44 -1.75 -1.83
CA ILE A 28 -9.13 -2.34 -2.99
C ILE A 28 -8.43 -3.65 -3.31
N GLN A 29 -9.15 -4.75 -3.19
CA GLN A 29 -8.67 -6.08 -3.57
C GLN A 29 -9.19 -6.42 -4.96
N LEU A 30 -8.27 -6.64 -5.89
CA LEU A 30 -8.57 -7.07 -7.25
C LEU A 30 -8.50 -8.60 -7.33
N LYS A 31 -9.35 -9.19 -8.16
CA LYS A 31 -9.50 -10.65 -8.28
C LYS A 31 -8.32 -11.30 -8.99
N ASP A 32 -7.89 -10.72 -10.10
CA ASP A 32 -6.88 -11.27 -10.99
C ASP A 32 -6.17 -10.16 -11.79
N LYS A 33 -5.35 -10.54 -12.77
CA LYS A 33 -4.68 -9.64 -13.73
C LYS A 33 -5.09 -9.96 -15.17
N ALA A 34 -6.31 -10.48 -15.37
CA ALA A 34 -6.82 -10.80 -16.69
C ALA A 34 -6.91 -9.54 -17.56
N GLY A 35 -6.69 -9.70 -18.86
CA GLY A 35 -6.70 -8.59 -19.82
C GLY A 35 -5.48 -7.67 -19.75
N THR A 36 -4.44 -8.03 -18.99
CA THR A 36 -3.15 -7.32 -19.05
C THR A 36 -2.54 -7.44 -20.45
N PRO A 37 -1.93 -6.37 -21.00
CA PRO A 37 -1.31 -6.40 -22.32
C PRO A 37 0.06 -7.12 -22.32
N PHE A 38 0.53 -7.55 -21.15
CA PHE A 38 1.85 -8.18 -20.98
C PHE A 38 1.77 -9.70 -20.99
N LEU A 39 2.81 -10.34 -21.51
CA LEU A 39 2.92 -11.80 -21.60
C LEU A 39 4.11 -12.29 -20.78
N ILE A 40 3.91 -13.35 -19.98
CA ILE A 40 4.97 -13.98 -19.17
C ILE A 40 6.15 -14.44 -20.03
N SER A 41 5.89 -14.84 -21.28
CA SER A 41 6.92 -15.24 -22.24
C SER A 41 7.84 -14.09 -22.69
N ASN A 42 7.44 -12.83 -22.44
CA ASN A 42 8.24 -11.64 -22.75
C ASN A 42 8.42 -10.73 -21.51
N PRO A 43 9.19 -11.19 -20.50
CA PRO A 43 9.28 -10.51 -19.22
C PRO A 43 9.97 -9.15 -19.29
N SER A 44 10.79 -8.89 -20.31
CA SER A 44 11.48 -7.59 -20.49
C SER A 44 10.52 -6.42 -20.72
N GLN A 45 9.26 -6.68 -21.06
CA GLN A 45 8.22 -5.66 -21.20
C GLN A 45 7.74 -5.09 -19.85
N PHE A 46 7.84 -5.85 -18.75
CA PHE A 46 7.33 -5.45 -17.43
C PHE A 46 8.32 -5.66 -16.28
N LEU A 47 9.44 -6.34 -16.50
CA LEU A 47 10.56 -6.48 -15.57
C LEU A 47 11.82 -5.85 -16.15
N ALA A 48 12.53 -5.09 -15.32
CA ALA A 48 13.87 -4.63 -15.66
C ALA A 48 14.85 -5.81 -15.77
N GLN A 49 15.86 -5.69 -16.64
CA GLN A 49 16.88 -6.73 -16.83
C GLN A 49 17.51 -7.20 -15.50
N ARG A 50 17.84 -6.26 -14.60
CA ARG A 50 18.37 -6.56 -13.26
C ARG A 50 17.45 -7.48 -12.44
N ALA A 51 16.13 -7.37 -12.59
CA ALA A 51 15.17 -8.21 -11.89
C ALA A 51 15.13 -9.62 -12.46
N ILE A 52 15.17 -9.75 -13.80
CA ILE A 52 15.25 -11.04 -14.50
C ILE A 52 16.52 -11.78 -14.09
N ASP A 53 17.67 -11.11 -14.10
CA ASP A 53 18.96 -11.71 -13.71
C ASP A 53 18.97 -12.17 -12.25
N ARG A 54 18.34 -11.38 -11.35
CA ARG A 54 18.22 -11.74 -9.94
C ARG A 54 17.37 -13.00 -9.76
N ARG A 55 16.23 -13.08 -10.44
CA ARG A 55 15.37 -14.28 -10.41
C ARG A 55 16.10 -15.51 -10.93
N LYS A 56 16.82 -15.39 -12.06
CA LYS A 56 17.66 -16.45 -12.61
C LYS A 56 18.73 -16.93 -11.61
N ARG A 57 19.42 -16.01 -10.93
CA ARG A 57 20.41 -16.35 -9.89
C ARG A 57 19.83 -17.16 -8.73
N TYR A 58 18.62 -16.83 -8.31
CA TYR A 58 17.95 -17.49 -7.17
C TYR A 58 16.98 -18.59 -7.59
N ASN A 59 16.96 -18.97 -8.87
CA ASN A 59 16.05 -19.98 -9.41
C ASN A 59 14.57 -19.72 -9.08
N ILE A 60 14.15 -18.45 -9.20
CA ILE A 60 12.77 -18.01 -8.99
C ILE A 60 12.08 -17.91 -10.35
N ASN A 61 10.99 -18.64 -10.55
CA ASN A 61 10.22 -18.59 -11.78
C ASN A 61 9.53 -17.23 -11.95
N ILE A 62 9.25 -16.84 -13.20
CA ILE A 62 8.39 -15.69 -13.51
C ILE A 62 6.98 -16.25 -13.74
N ASP A 63 6.00 -15.68 -13.06
CA ASP A 63 4.62 -16.13 -13.12
C ASP A 63 3.62 -14.95 -13.20
N GLU A 64 2.33 -15.25 -13.13
CA GLU A 64 1.26 -14.25 -13.23
C GLU A 64 1.30 -13.21 -12.11
N SER A 65 1.92 -13.51 -10.97
CA SER A 65 2.03 -12.56 -9.86
C SER A 65 2.91 -11.37 -10.22
N ASP A 66 3.83 -11.53 -11.17
CA ASP A 66 4.74 -10.49 -11.65
C ASP A 66 4.11 -9.50 -12.62
N LEU A 67 2.97 -9.85 -13.23
CA LEU A 67 2.31 -9.00 -14.21
C LEU A 67 1.86 -7.69 -13.53
N PRO A 68 1.86 -6.54 -14.21
CA PRO A 68 1.28 -5.33 -13.63
C PRO A 68 -0.25 -5.44 -13.55
N VAL A 69 -0.86 -4.59 -12.72
CA VAL A 69 -2.32 -4.47 -12.62
C VAL A 69 -2.88 -4.05 -13.99
N THR A 70 -3.97 -4.69 -14.41
CA THR A 70 -4.62 -4.40 -15.71
C THR A 70 -5.02 -2.92 -15.81
N PRO A 71 -4.77 -2.25 -16.96
CA PRO A 71 -5.14 -0.84 -17.16
C PRO A 71 -6.61 -0.53 -16.85
N ALA A 72 -7.52 -1.44 -17.23
CA ALA A 72 -8.95 -1.29 -16.94
C ALA A 72 -9.25 -1.16 -15.43
N TYR A 73 -8.53 -1.89 -14.56
CA TYR A 73 -8.69 -1.73 -13.11
C TYR A 73 -8.16 -0.38 -12.62
N ILE A 74 -7.01 0.06 -13.14
CA ILE A 74 -6.45 1.37 -12.80
C ILE A 74 -7.42 2.49 -13.19
N ASP A 75 -8.01 2.40 -14.38
CA ASP A 75 -8.97 3.40 -14.87
C ASP A 75 -10.28 3.40 -14.08
N SER A 76 -10.74 2.23 -13.59
CA SER A 76 -11.96 2.14 -12.76
C SER A 76 -11.82 2.68 -11.34
N ILE A 77 -10.59 2.81 -10.83
CA ILE A 77 -10.29 3.20 -9.45
C ILE A 77 -9.97 4.70 -9.32
N ARG A 78 -9.54 5.34 -10.41
CA ARG A 78 -9.26 6.79 -10.45
C ARG A 78 -10.50 7.62 -10.13
#